data_AF-A0A2H6EGF5-F1
#
_entry.id   AF-A0A2H6EGF5-F1
#
_cell.length_a   1.000
_cell.length_b   1.000
_cell.length_c   1.000
_cell.angle_alpha   90.00
_cell.angle_beta   90.00
_cell.angle_gamma   90.00
#
_symmetry.space_group_name_H-M   'P 1'
#
loop_
_entity.id
_entity.type
_entity.pdbx_description
1 polymer ?
#
loop_
_entity_poly.entity_id
_entity_poly.type
_entity_poly.pdbx_seq_one_letter_code
_entity_poly.pdbx_strand_id
1 'polypeptide(L)'
;MKSIPIKLWKKYLKSKGLRYIRTKSSHEIWDIPGGSLLRPITVDKNYKDVPITHIHTSLKTLDVNKKDFLKELEELKKGKKK
;
A
#
# COMPACT_ATOMS: atom_id res chain seq x y z
N MET A 1 8.44 -11.26 -8.20
CA MET A 1 7.05 -10.86 -7.89
C MET A 1 6.54 -9.94 -8.98
N LYS A 2 5.43 -10.28 -9.64
CA LYS A 2 4.84 -9.47 -10.72
C LYS A 2 3.73 -8.52 -10.23
N SER A 3 3.01 -8.91 -9.18
CA SER A 3 1.93 -8.13 -8.56
C SER A 3 1.72 -8.57 -7.11
N ILE A 4 1.01 -7.76 -6.33
CA ILE A 4 0.66 -8.06 -4.93
C ILE A 4 -0.86 -7.92 -4.75
N PRO A 5 -1.53 -8.87 -4.06
CA PRO A 5 -2.96 -8.77 -3.80
C PRO A 5 -3.32 -7.45 -3.12
N ILE A 6 -4.36 -6.79 -3.61
CA ILE A 6 -4.81 -5.48 -3.09
C ILE A 6 -5.09 -5.52 -1.58
N LYS A 7 -5.61 -6.64 -1.06
CA LYS A 7 -5.86 -6.84 0.36
C LYS A 7 -4.57 -6.76 1.20
N LEU A 8 -3.48 -7.33 0.69
CA LEU A 8 -2.18 -7.32 1.37
C LEU A 8 -1.55 -5.93 1.29
N TRP A 9 -1.67 -5.27 0.13
CA TRP A 9 -1.23 -3.88 -0.04
C TRP A 9 -1.96 -2.93 0.93
N LYS A 10 -3.29 -3.02 1.01
CA LYS A 10 -4.08 -2.23 1.97
C LYS A 10 -3.66 -2.49 3.42
N LYS A 11 -3.36 -3.74 3.80
CA LYS A 11 -2.84 -4.05 5.14
C LYS A 11 -1.50 -3.38 5.40
N TYR A 12 -0.59 -3.42 4.43
CA TYR A 12 0.70 -2.75 4.51
C TYR A 12 0.56 -1.22 4.64
N LEU A 13 -0.34 -0.60 3.86
CA LEU A 13 -0.62 0.83 4.00
C LEU A 13 -1.11 1.17 5.42
N LYS A 14 -2.01 0.36 5.98
CA LYS A 14 -2.47 0.53 7.36
C LYS A 14 -1.34 0.35 8.39
N SER A 15 -0.43 -0.61 8.20
CA SER A 15 0.71 -0.79 9.12
C SER A 15 1.70 0.37 9.07
N LYS A 16 1.76 1.10 7.94
CA LYS A 16 2.49 2.37 7.81
C LYS A 16 1.74 3.58 8.37
N GLY A 17 0.54 3.39 8.93
CA GLY A 17 -0.27 4.47 9.49
C GLY A 17 -1.14 5.21 8.47
N LEU A 18 -1.14 4.79 7.20
CA LEU A 18 -2.03 5.39 6.21
C LEU A 18 -3.47 4.92 6.43
N ARG A 19 -4.39 5.83 6.16
CA ARG A 19 -5.83 5.59 6.20
C ARG A 19 -6.44 5.87 4.85
N TYR A 20 -7.51 5.15 4.58
CA TYR A 20 -8.39 5.48 3.46
C TYR A 20 -9.02 6.84 3.73
N ILE A 21 -8.84 7.77 2.79
CA ILE A 21 -9.39 9.13 2.88
C ILE A 21 -10.71 9.20 2.11
N ARG A 22 -10.68 8.85 0.82
CA ARG A 22 -11.83 8.94 -0.08
C ARG A 22 -11.63 8.07 -1.31
N THR A 23 -12.71 7.77 -2.02
CA THR A 23 -12.65 7.13 -3.34
C THR A 23 -12.99 8.16 -4.40
N LYS A 24 -12.17 8.24 -5.45
CA LYS A 24 -12.47 9.01 -6.66
C LYS A 24 -12.69 8.04 -7.81
N SER A 25 -13.93 7.91 -8.25
CA SER A 25 -14.36 6.89 -9.23
C SER A 25 -14.03 5.46 -8.73
N SER A 26 -12.97 4.85 -9.27
CA SER A 26 -12.51 3.51 -8.89
C SER A 26 -11.19 3.53 -8.11
N HIS A 27 -10.59 4.70 -7.94
CA HIS A 27 -9.33 4.85 -7.22
C HIS A 27 -9.59 5.29 -5.77
N GLU A 28 -9.28 4.41 -4.83
CA GLU A 28 -9.21 4.75 -3.42
C GLU A 28 -7.95 5.56 -3.15
N ILE A 29 -8.09 6.69 -2.47
CA ILE A 29 -7.01 7.58 -2.06
C ILE A 29 -6.67 7.26 -0.60
N TRP A 30 -5.42 6.87 -0.37
CA TRP A 30 -4.84 6.54 0.92
C TRP A 30 -3.79 7.57 1.30
N ASP A 31 -3.87 8.11 2.51
CA ASP A 31 -2.95 9.13 3.01
C ASP A 31 -2.76 9.00 4.52
N ILE A 32 -1.75 9.67 5.06
CA ILE A 32 -1.55 9.82 6.50
C ILE A 32 -2.69 10.68 7.06
N PRO A 33 -3.25 10.34 8.24
CA PRO A 33 -4.21 11.21 8.92
C PRO A 33 -3.61 12.60 9.15
N GLY A 34 -4.18 13.62 8.50
CA GLY A 34 -3.65 14.99 8.52
C GLY A 34 -3.08 15.47 7.17
N GLY A 35 -3.02 14.61 6.14
CA GLY A 35 -2.67 15.01 4.77
C GLY A 35 -1.18 15.34 4.59
N SER A 36 -0.30 14.52 5.18
CA SER A 36 1.14 14.81 5.24
C SER A 36 1.96 14.20 4.09
N LEU A 37 1.39 13.37 3.21
CA LEU A 37 2.16 12.85 2.08
C LEU A 37 2.24 13.86 0.94
N LEU A 38 3.44 14.01 0.37
CA LEU A 38 3.66 14.77 -0.86
C LEU A 38 2.75 14.31 -2.00
N ARG A 39 2.47 13.00 -2.06
CA ARG A 39 1.49 12.42 -2.97
C ARG A 39 0.69 11.34 -2.24
N PRO A 40 -0.64 11.41 -2.26
CA PRO A 40 -1.43 10.33 -1.69
C PRO A 40 -1.30 9.06 -2.54
N ILE A 41 -1.41 7.91 -1.90
CA ILE A 41 -1.33 6.61 -2.56
C ILE A 41 -2.69 6.26 -3.12
N THR A 42 -2.76 6.08 -4.44
CA THR A 42 -3.98 5.64 -5.12
C THR A 42 -3.98 4.12 -5.30
N VAL A 43 -5.06 3.48 -4.88
CA VAL A 43 -5.29 2.05 -5.06
C VAL A 43 -6.55 1.86 -5.89
N ASP A 44 -6.44 1.20 -7.03
CA ASP A 44 -7.60 0.90 -7.86
C ASP A 44 -8.32 -0.34 -7.33
N LYS A 45 -9.60 -0.18 -6.96
CA LYS A 45 -10.44 -1.25 -6.40
C LYS A 45 -10.92 -2.27 -7.44
N ASN A 46 -10.89 -1.93 -8.73
CA ASN A 46 -11.33 -2.83 -9.81
C ASN A 46 -10.33 -3.96 -10.06
N TYR A 47 -9.05 -3.75 -9.69
CA TYR A 47 -8.01 -4.75 -9.83
C TYR A 47 -7.86 -5.57 -8.56
N LYS A 48 -7.77 -6.90 -8.72
CA LYS A 48 -7.51 -7.82 -7.61
C LYS A 48 -6.08 -7.69 -7.08
N ASP A 49 -5.16 -7.28 -7.94
CA ASP A 49 -3.74 -7.19 -7.67
C ASP A 49 -3.20 -5.81 -8.06
N VAL A 50 -2.30 -5.29 -7.22
CA VAL A 50 -1.57 -4.05 -7.48
C VAL A 50 -0.28 -4.40 -8.22
N PRO A 51 -0.03 -3.83 -9.41
CA PRO A 51 1.19 -4.08 -10.15
C PRO A 51 2.41 -3.52 -9.41
N ILE A 52 3.57 -4.17 -9.59
CA ILE A 52 4.81 -3.81 -8.90
C ILE A 52 5.26 -2.37 -9.20
N THR A 53 4.90 -1.82 -10.35
CA THR A 53 5.23 -0.44 -10.76
C THR A 53 4.56 0.59 -9.85
N HIS A 54 3.27 0.42 -9.56
CA HIS A 54 2.52 1.26 -8.61
C HIS A 54 3.07 1.14 -7.18
N ILE A 55 3.47 -0.07 -6.79
CA ILE A 55 4.08 -0.30 -5.49
C ILE A 55 5.42 0.43 -5.41
N HIS A 56 6.26 0.32 -6.44
CA HIS A 56 7.57 0.97 -6.47
C HIS A 56 7.47 2.49 -6.37
N THR A 57 6.56 3.11 -7.12
CA THR A 57 6.33 4.57 -7.03
C THR A 57 5.79 4.96 -5.66
N SER A 58 4.87 4.17 -5.09
CA SER A 58 4.34 4.40 -3.75
C SER A 58 5.42 4.27 -2.66
N LEU A 59 6.29 3.27 -2.77
CA LEU A 59 7.40 3.06 -1.85
C LEU A 59 8.39 4.24 -1.88
N LYS A 60 8.66 4.80 -3.07
CA LYS A 60 9.44 6.04 -3.18
C LYS A 60 8.78 7.21 -2.44
N THR A 61 7.45 7.34 -2.53
CA THR A 61 6.72 8.39 -1.80
C THR A 61 6.76 8.20 -0.29
N LEU A 62 6.79 6.95 0.18
CA LEU A 62 6.89 6.60 1.59
C LEU A 62 8.33 6.58 2.12
N ASP A 63 9.32 6.84 1.26
CA ASP A 63 10.75 6.69 1.55
C ASP A 63 11.12 5.30 2.10
N VAL A 64 10.42 4.25 1.63
CA VAL A 64 10.67 2.87 2.07
C VAL A 64 11.45 2.12 1.00
N ASN A 65 12.51 1.45 1.43
CA ASN A 65 13.30 0.63 0.53
C ASN A 65 12.59 -0.70 0.20
N LYS A 66 12.86 -1.25 -0.98
CA LYS A 66 12.27 -2.51 -1.45
C LYS A 66 12.58 -3.68 -0.52
N LYS A 67 13.76 -3.70 0.11
CA LYS A 67 14.17 -4.75 1.06
C LYS A 67 13.28 -4.74 2.30
N ASP A 68 13.12 -3.58 2.94
CA ASP A 68 12.26 -3.41 4.11
C ASP A 68 10.80 -3.73 3.78
N PHE A 69 10.33 -3.25 2.63
CA PHE A 69 9.01 -3.61 2.14
C PHE A 69 8.79 -5.11 2.04
N LEU A 70 9.72 -5.86 1.43
CA LEU A 70 9.61 -7.31 1.29
C LEU A 70 9.61 -8.01 2.66
N LYS A 71 10.48 -7.57 3.57
CA LYS A 71 10.55 -8.10 4.94
C LYS A 71 9.23 -7.89 5.67
N GLU A 72 8.70 -6.67 5.67
CA GLU A 72 7.40 -6.35 6.28
C GLU A 72 6.25 -7.12 5.63
N LEU A 73 6.30 -7.30 4.30
CA LEU A 73 5.28 -8.07 3.58
C LEU A 73 5.29 -9.55 3.99
N GLU A 74 6.46 -10.14 4.20
CA GLU A 74 6.58 -11.49 4.74
C GLU A 74 6.06 -11.59 6.17
N GLU A 75 6.40 -10.62 7.02
CA GLU A 75 5.90 -10.57 8.40
C GLU A 75 4.37 -10.42 8.45
N LEU A 76 3.78 -9.58 7.59
CA LEU A 76 2.33 -9.44 7.44
C LEU A 76 1.64 -10.71 6.94
N LYS A 77 2.33 -11.53 6.15
CA LYS A 77 1.85 -12.86 5.73
C LYS A 77 1.90 -13.86 6.88
N LYS A 78 2.97 -13.85 7.67
CA LYS A 78 3.17 -14.75 8.83
C LYS A 78 2.25 -14.42 10.00
N GLY A 79 1.97 -13.13 10.25
CA GLY A 79 1.06 -12.65 11.29
C GLY A 79 -0.40 -13.07 11.15
N LYS A 80 -0.76 -13.88 10.14
CA LYS A 80 -2.01 -14.64 10.09
C LYS A 80 -2.02 -15.90 10.98
N LYS A 81 -0.91 -16.23 11.64
CA LYS A 81 -0.87 -17.23 12.72
C LYS A 81 -0.81 -16.52 14.08
N LYS A 82 -1.95 -16.09 14.61
CA LYS A 82 -2.20 -16.13 16.05
C LYS A 82 -3.69 -16.17 16.29
#